data_AF-A0A972IEN8-F1
#
_entry.id   AF-A0A972IEN8-F1
#
_cell.length_a   1.000
_cell.length_b   1.000
_cell.length_c   1.000
_cell.angle_alpha   90.00
_cell.angle_beta   90.00
_cell.angle_gamma   90.00
#
_symmetry.space_group_name_H-M   'P 1'
#
loop_
_entity.id
_entity.type
_entity.pdbx_description
1 polymer ?
#
loop_
_entity_poly.entity_id
_entity_poly.type
_entity_poly.pdbx_seq_one_letter_code
_entity_poly.pdbx_strand_id
1 'polypeptide(L)'
;WFYKDIHNVERECKSRPDFLEINVTIGEDGKLHLDVTVIECKIAKYSNSEERINDAKEQVDSGLKALKQLFMPAEQNKSVRRRYWYAQLYRALTFSLITFSSDLSGYHEFESALKAILDGNFTVEWSGKVMGYWVDMEREDIKYEYADSIEILNIPQKVIQKLLLGDDEAIVEYADVSSVAIDESDEMENEYDNFEDDNSDTAEVINPIENDDIRSVDQAIDVADPIDNKKNDIDKKDDTAVKYRSGIFGKPSPVKAAESNLHEIKVHIGKDNRDNVIYWDFGHPDLSNRHLLITGTSGQGKTYLIQRMISELSTQGIPSIAFDYTEGFRLDQLEPEFVMLLGNKIKQRVVYYEGVPINPFRRQEIDVAGMSMPEKVSDVAARMANTLMNVYKFGEQQFSAIYEACKIGLDRAGDNKTMSIFKEELEKINSSAAKTVLSKLLPFFDTVSFDYENNYNWDDIANPDGTMTIILLTNIVPEIQVAITELMMWDAYFYFAKHGNKNKPFVVVLDEAQRLSYKDHSPSTKILTEGRKFGWSAWFATQTLRQLGDAEISRLQQAAYKICFKPADNDLIVTSKQISASGEWVDSLRRLRKGQCIVIGEREQINGKFGPAKPVITNVTSFRERMQENE
;
A
#
# COMPACT_ATOMS: atom_id res chain seq x y z
N TRP A 1 11.41 -11.44 20.18
CA TRP A 1 11.93 -10.97 18.87
C TRP A 1 13.45 -10.85 18.86
N PHE A 2 14.06 -10.00 19.69
CA PHE A 2 15.52 -9.77 19.72
C PHE A 2 16.39 -10.95 20.21
N TYR A 3 15.86 -11.85 21.04
CA TYR A 3 16.60 -13.00 21.57
C TYR A 3 17.00 -14.03 20.52
N LYS A 4 16.19 -14.21 19.46
CA LYS A 4 16.50 -15.12 18.35
C LYS A 4 17.75 -14.65 17.60
N ASP A 5 17.90 -13.34 17.45
CA ASP A 5 19.03 -12.72 16.75
C ASP A 5 20.33 -12.67 17.55
N ILE A 6 20.25 -12.90 18.87
CA ILE A 6 21.39 -12.84 19.81
C ILE A 6 21.87 -14.25 20.18
N HIS A 7 20.96 -15.17 20.53
CA HIS A 7 21.32 -16.45 21.16
C HIS A 7 20.95 -17.71 20.36
N ASN A 8 20.19 -17.60 19.26
CA ASN A 8 19.80 -18.75 18.43
C ASN A 8 19.09 -19.87 19.24
N VAL A 9 18.30 -19.49 20.26
CA VAL A 9 17.51 -20.40 21.11
C VAL A 9 16.04 -20.38 20.67
N GLU A 10 15.35 -21.52 20.80
CA GLU A 10 13.89 -21.64 20.58
C GLU A 10 13.09 -20.68 21.49
N ARG A 11 11.92 -20.26 20.99
CA ARG A 11 11.04 -19.25 21.60
C ARG A 11 10.39 -19.77 22.89
N GLU A 12 11.10 -19.72 24.01
CA GLU A 12 10.52 -20.10 25.32
C GLU A 12 10.33 -18.93 26.31
N CYS A 13 10.55 -17.66 25.92
CA CYS A 13 10.33 -16.55 26.86
C CYS A 13 9.47 -15.40 26.29
N LYS A 14 8.21 -15.37 26.75
CA LYS A 14 7.14 -14.40 26.50
C LYS A 14 7.34 -13.09 27.27
N SER A 15 8.43 -12.40 27.01
CA SER A 15 8.81 -11.24 27.82
C SER A 15 9.30 -10.13 26.89
N ARG A 16 8.33 -9.36 26.36
CA ARG A 16 8.55 -8.21 25.48
C ARG A 16 8.06 -6.96 26.21
N PRO A 17 8.86 -5.88 26.26
CA PRO A 17 8.41 -4.61 26.78
C PRO A 17 7.50 -3.87 25.78
N ASP A 18 6.53 -3.12 26.29
CA ASP A 18 5.55 -2.35 25.50
C ASP A 18 6.17 -1.22 24.66
N PHE A 19 7.00 -0.38 25.29
CA PHE A 19 7.53 0.83 24.65
C PHE A 19 9.05 0.95 24.76
N LEU A 20 9.62 1.66 23.77
CA LEU A 20 11.01 2.09 23.74
C LEU A 20 11.05 3.59 23.47
N GLU A 21 11.39 4.36 24.50
CA GLU A 21 11.60 5.80 24.40
C GLU A 21 13.06 6.08 24.09
N ILE A 22 13.34 6.96 23.12
CA ILE A 22 14.70 7.36 22.75
C ILE A 22 14.76 8.88 22.67
N ASN A 23 15.47 9.49 23.61
CA ASN A 23 15.82 10.90 23.57
C ASN A 23 17.21 11.07 22.94
N VAL A 24 17.35 12.05 22.04
CA VAL A 24 18.56 12.23 21.25
C VAL A 24 19.08 13.65 21.41
N THR A 25 20.34 13.77 21.85
CA THR A 25 21.03 15.06 21.99
C THR A 25 22.40 15.02 21.30
N ILE A 26 22.95 16.18 20.96
CA ILE A 26 24.34 16.30 20.48
C ILE A 26 25.20 16.69 21.68
N GLY A 27 26.18 15.87 22.02
CA GLY A 27 27.13 16.16 23.11
C GLY A 27 28.12 17.26 22.74
N GLU A 28 28.81 17.82 23.74
CA GLU A 28 29.88 18.82 23.54
C GLU A 28 31.05 18.28 22.71
N ASP A 29 31.19 16.95 22.61
CA ASP A 29 32.16 16.23 21.78
C ASP A 29 31.72 16.09 20.31
N GLY A 30 30.54 16.60 19.95
CA GLY A 30 29.93 16.52 18.63
C GLY A 30 29.37 15.13 18.28
N LYS A 31 29.33 14.19 19.23
CA LYS A 31 28.71 12.87 19.04
C LYS A 31 27.24 12.91 19.44
N LEU A 32 26.45 12.00 18.87
CA LEU A 32 25.08 11.77 19.35
C LEU A 32 25.10 11.04 20.68
N HIS A 33 24.31 11.55 21.62
CA HIS A 33 23.99 10.92 22.88
C HIS A 33 22.54 10.44 22.85
N LEU A 34 22.35 9.14 23.06
CA LEU A 34 21.05 8.48 23.05
C LEU A 34 20.67 8.10 24.48
N ASP A 35 19.63 8.71 25.03
CA ASP A 35 19.04 8.30 26.29
C ASP A 35 17.86 7.37 26.00
N VAL A 36 18.04 6.08 26.24
CA VAL A 36 17.08 5.04 25.87
C VAL A 36 16.38 4.48 27.11
N THR A 37 15.05 4.58 27.14
CA THR A 37 14.23 4.04 28.23
C THR A 37 13.35 2.91 27.72
N VAL A 38 13.49 1.72 28.33
CA VAL A 38 12.60 0.58 28.10
C VAL A 38 11.44 0.68 29.07
N ILE A 39 10.21 0.70 28.56
CA ILE A 39 9.01 0.95 29.37
C ILE A 39 8.05 -0.22 29.23
N GLU A 40 7.54 -0.69 30.37
CA GLU A 40 6.44 -1.65 30.45
C GLU A 40 5.27 -1.04 31.20
N CYS A 41 4.07 -1.25 30.69
CA CYS A 41 2.83 -0.77 31.28
C CYS A 41 2.03 -1.94 31.86
N LYS A 42 1.36 -1.72 32.99
CA LYS A 42 0.39 -2.67 33.54
C LYS A 42 -0.87 -1.94 33.91
N ILE A 43 -2.03 -2.54 33.64
CA ILE A 43 -3.32 -2.06 34.13
C ILE A 43 -3.96 -3.16 34.96
N ALA A 44 -4.33 -2.86 36.21
CA ALA A 44 -5.00 -3.82 37.07
C ALA A 44 -5.66 -3.13 38.27
N LYS A 45 -6.30 -3.93 39.13
CA LYS A 45 -6.57 -3.52 40.50
C LYS A 45 -5.27 -3.42 41.30
N TYR A 46 -5.20 -2.44 42.19
CA TYR A 46 -4.06 -2.16 43.05
C TYR A 46 -3.75 -3.34 43.99
N SER A 47 -4.74 -4.16 44.34
CA SER A 47 -4.52 -5.41 45.10
C SER A 47 -3.55 -6.37 44.40
N ASN A 48 -3.43 -6.30 43.08
CA ASN A 48 -2.58 -7.17 42.27
C ASN A 48 -1.28 -6.46 41.85
N SER A 49 -1.04 -5.24 42.34
CA SER A 49 0.08 -4.40 41.90
C SER A 49 1.44 -5.04 42.12
N GLU A 50 1.65 -5.72 43.25
CA GLU A 50 2.94 -6.35 43.57
C GLU A 50 3.34 -7.43 42.56
N GLU A 51 2.42 -8.34 42.22
CA GLU A 51 2.63 -9.38 41.21
C GLU A 51 2.87 -8.77 39.82
N ARG A 52 1.99 -7.86 39.39
CA ARG A 52 2.08 -7.22 38.07
C ARG A 52 3.34 -6.38 37.90
N ILE A 53 3.79 -5.69 38.94
CA ILE A 53 5.05 -4.91 38.92
C ILE A 53 6.25 -5.85 38.79
N ASN A 54 6.24 -7.01 39.47
CA ASN A 54 7.33 -7.97 39.36
C ASN A 54 7.41 -8.55 37.94
N ASP A 55 6.29 -8.94 37.33
CA ASP A 55 6.24 -9.39 35.93
C ASP A 55 6.77 -8.31 34.98
N ALA A 56 6.34 -7.06 35.19
CA ALA A 56 6.76 -5.93 34.37
C ALA A 56 8.27 -5.66 34.46
N LYS A 57 8.86 -5.80 35.66
CA LYS A 57 10.30 -5.68 35.86
C LYS A 57 11.07 -6.75 35.08
N GLU A 58 10.62 -8.01 35.13
CA GLU A 58 11.25 -9.08 34.37
C GLU A 58 11.23 -8.79 32.86
N GLN A 59 10.13 -8.19 32.37
CA GLN A 59 9.98 -7.75 30.98
C GLN A 59 10.92 -6.61 30.61
N VAL A 60 11.02 -5.59 31.46
CA VAL A 60 11.96 -4.48 31.28
C VAL A 60 13.41 -4.96 31.30
N ASP A 61 13.79 -5.81 32.25
CA ASP A 61 15.15 -6.36 32.36
C ASP A 61 15.52 -7.23 31.15
N SER A 62 14.59 -8.07 30.71
CA SER A 62 14.75 -8.87 29.49
C SER A 62 14.96 -7.98 28.26
N GLY A 63 14.13 -6.94 28.13
CA GLY A 63 14.22 -5.93 27.07
C GLY A 63 15.56 -5.19 27.07
N LEU A 64 15.97 -4.68 28.24
CA LEU A 64 17.25 -4.01 28.44
C LEU A 64 18.42 -4.91 28.06
N LYS A 65 18.43 -6.16 28.51
CA LYS A 65 19.50 -7.12 28.22
C LYS A 65 19.63 -7.39 26.72
N ALA A 66 18.52 -7.50 26.00
CA ALA A 66 18.52 -7.74 24.56
C ALA A 66 18.92 -6.49 23.77
N LEU A 67 18.26 -5.36 24.03
CA LEU A 67 18.44 -4.12 23.28
C LEU A 67 19.83 -3.51 23.48
N LYS A 68 20.39 -3.58 24.70
CA LYS A 68 21.77 -3.14 24.98
C LYS A 68 22.78 -3.83 24.08
N GLN A 69 22.58 -5.12 23.76
CA GLN A 69 23.50 -5.86 22.90
C GLN A 69 23.38 -5.46 21.42
N LEU A 70 22.18 -5.10 20.98
CA LEU A 70 21.92 -4.76 19.59
C LEU A 70 22.38 -3.34 19.24
N PHE A 71 22.13 -2.38 20.13
CA PHE A 71 22.43 -0.96 19.93
C PHE A 71 23.70 -0.51 20.67
N MET A 72 24.59 -1.43 21.00
CA MET A 72 25.90 -1.09 21.56
C MET A 72 26.76 -0.34 20.52
N PRO A 73 27.48 0.75 20.88
CA PRO A 73 28.33 1.51 19.95
C PRO A 73 29.47 0.70 19.33
N ALA A 74 30.02 1.14 18.20
CA ALA A 74 30.99 0.36 17.41
C ALA A 74 32.27 0.00 18.17
N GLU A 75 32.72 0.88 19.06
CA GLU A 75 33.89 0.66 19.93
C GLU A 75 33.73 -0.56 20.84
N GLN A 76 32.49 -0.88 21.20
CA GLN A 76 32.13 -1.94 22.14
C GLN A 76 31.45 -3.13 21.44
N ASN A 77 30.91 -2.94 20.23
CA ASN A 77 30.12 -3.93 19.49
C ASN A 77 30.91 -4.74 18.47
N LYS A 78 31.16 -6.02 18.80
CA LYS A 78 31.86 -6.98 17.93
C LYS A 78 30.91 -7.82 17.07
N SER A 79 29.60 -7.58 17.11
CA SER A 79 28.62 -8.36 16.34
C SER A 79 28.76 -8.14 14.84
N VAL A 80 28.74 -9.23 14.06
CA VAL A 80 28.70 -9.18 12.59
C VAL A 80 27.41 -8.53 12.07
N ARG A 81 26.35 -8.51 12.89
CA ARG A 81 25.05 -7.90 12.56
C ARG A 81 24.94 -6.44 13.01
N ARG A 82 25.97 -5.84 13.62
CA ARG A 82 25.92 -4.46 14.15
C ARG A 82 25.48 -3.43 13.10
N ARG A 83 25.96 -3.55 11.86
CA ARG A 83 25.58 -2.66 10.74
C ARG A 83 24.09 -2.73 10.40
N TYR A 84 23.49 -3.91 10.50
CA TYR A 84 22.06 -4.08 10.29
C TYR A 84 21.27 -3.34 11.38
N TRP A 85 21.64 -3.53 12.64
CA TRP A 85 20.94 -2.91 13.78
C TRP A 85 21.16 -1.40 13.86
N TYR A 86 22.34 -0.89 13.50
CA TYR A 86 22.58 0.54 13.35
C TYR A 86 21.72 1.16 12.25
N ALA A 87 21.53 0.45 11.12
CA ALA A 87 20.61 0.90 10.09
C ALA A 87 19.14 0.91 10.55
N GLN A 88 18.73 -0.03 11.42
CA GLN A 88 17.38 0.00 12.00
C GLN A 88 17.22 1.17 12.97
N LEU A 89 18.20 1.41 13.84
CA LEU A 89 18.19 2.54 14.78
C LEU A 89 18.17 3.89 14.03
N TYR A 90 19.02 4.04 13.01
CA TYR A 90 19.03 5.22 12.14
C TYR A 90 17.68 5.46 11.46
N ARG A 91 17.03 4.40 10.94
CA ARG A 91 15.70 4.52 10.34
C ARG A 91 14.67 4.95 11.37
N ALA A 92 14.63 4.32 12.54
CA ALA A 92 13.68 4.67 13.60
C ALA A 92 13.77 6.17 13.97
N LEU A 93 14.98 6.69 14.12
CA LEU A 93 15.22 8.10 14.47
C LEU A 93 14.99 9.07 13.31
N THR A 94 15.28 8.68 12.07
CA THR A 94 15.03 9.56 10.90
C THR A 94 13.55 9.67 10.56
N PHE A 95 12.77 8.60 10.74
CA PHE A 95 11.32 8.65 10.53
C PHE A 95 10.59 9.49 11.59
N SER A 96 11.07 9.53 12.83
CA SER A 96 10.46 10.35 13.89
C SER A 96 10.73 11.86 13.74
N LEU A 97 11.78 12.26 13.00
CA LEU A 97 12.14 13.66 12.75
C LEU A 97 11.30 14.35 11.68
N ILE A 98 10.66 13.58 10.78
CA ILE A 98 9.78 14.10 9.71
C ILE A 98 8.57 14.85 10.31
N THR A 99 8.29 14.65 11.60
CA THR A 99 7.24 15.31 12.37
C THR A 99 7.61 16.68 12.96
N PHE A 100 8.87 17.15 12.84
CA PHE A 100 9.30 18.47 13.31
C PHE A 100 9.51 19.44 12.14
N SER A 101 8.94 20.65 12.23
CA SER A 101 9.00 21.70 11.22
C SER A 101 10.44 22.15 10.90
N SER A 102 10.72 22.39 9.62
CA SER A 102 12.00 22.72 8.98
C SER A 102 12.69 24.04 9.39
N ASP A 103 12.35 24.62 10.54
CA ASP A 103 12.73 25.99 10.95
C ASP A 103 13.81 26.07 12.05
N LEU A 104 14.52 24.99 12.35
CA LEU A 104 15.61 25.01 13.33
C LEU A 104 16.97 25.20 12.65
N SER A 105 17.62 26.35 12.95
CA SER A 105 19.06 26.54 12.75
C SER A 105 19.82 25.51 13.59
N GLY A 106 20.16 24.37 12.96
CA GLY A 106 20.69 23.18 13.63
C GLY A 106 20.25 21.87 12.95
N TYR A 107 19.25 21.90 12.06
CA TYR A 107 18.77 20.72 11.35
C TYR A 107 19.86 20.01 10.53
N HIS A 108 20.69 20.76 9.80
CA HIS A 108 21.77 20.16 9.00
C HIS A 108 22.89 19.56 9.87
N GLU A 109 23.17 20.16 11.03
CA GLU A 109 24.15 19.64 11.99
C GLU A 109 23.63 18.35 12.63
N PHE A 110 22.36 18.32 13.00
CA PHE A 110 21.68 17.15 13.53
C PHE A 110 21.53 16.02 12.50
N GLU A 111 21.20 16.32 11.24
CA GLU A 111 21.14 15.34 10.14
C GLU A 111 22.51 14.71 9.87
N SER A 112 23.58 15.52 9.91
CA SER A 112 24.95 15.04 9.80
C SER A 112 25.33 14.15 10.98
N ALA A 113 24.95 14.53 12.20
CA ALA A 113 25.20 13.76 13.41
C ALA A 113 24.45 12.41 13.40
N LEU A 114 23.21 12.35 12.88
CA LEU A 114 22.43 11.11 12.76
C LEU A 114 23.07 10.07 11.84
N LYS A 115 23.70 10.50 10.75
CA LYS A 115 24.41 9.57 9.85
C LYS A 115 25.53 8.83 10.58
N ALA A 116 26.12 9.41 11.63
CA ALA A 116 27.15 8.77 12.45
C ALA A 116 26.66 7.49 13.16
N ILE A 117 25.34 7.32 13.33
CA ILE A 117 24.76 6.08 13.87
C ILE A 117 25.07 4.88 12.97
N LEU A 118 25.08 5.05 11.64
CA LEU A 118 25.33 3.96 10.69
C LEU A 118 26.73 3.36 10.85
N ASP A 119 27.69 4.17 11.27
CA ASP A 119 29.07 3.76 11.56
C ASP A 119 29.26 3.33 13.03
N GLY A 120 28.20 3.41 13.84
CA GLY A 120 28.21 3.11 15.27
C GLY A 120 28.93 4.14 16.12
N ASN A 121 29.07 5.38 15.63
CA ASN A 121 29.70 6.49 16.32
C ASN A 121 28.64 7.32 17.07
N PHE A 122 28.22 6.80 18.23
CA PHE A 122 27.29 7.44 19.15
C PHE A 122 27.58 6.95 20.58
N THR A 123 27.00 7.61 21.56
CA THR A 123 26.96 7.16 22.96
C THR A 123 25.52 6.84 23.33
N VAL A 124 25.32 5.89 24.26
CA VAL A 124 23.99 5.46 24.67
C VAL A 124 23.95 5.19 26.16
N GLU A 125 22.95 5.75 26.83
CA GLU A 125 22.59 5.48 28.20
C GLU A 125 21.24 4.76 28.26
N TRP A 126 21.06 3.94 29.28
CA TRP A 126 19.92 3.02 29.36
C TRP A 126 19.25 3.09 30.72
N SER A 127 17.93 3.27 30.72
CA SER A 127 17.08 3.19 31.91
C SER A 127 15.87 2.30 31.66
N GLY A 128 15.27 1.79 32.75
CA GLY A 128 14.03 1.03 32.72
C GLY A 128 12.93 1.78 33.45
N LYS A 129 11.68 1.64 32.97
CA LYS A 129 10.51 2.25 33.60
C LYS A 129 9.33 1.28 33.61
N VAL A 130 8.62 1.19 34.72
CA VAL A 130 7.34 0.47 34.83
C VAL A 130 6.24 1.48 35.13
N MET A 131 5.16 1.45 34.36
CA MET A 131 4.00 2.32 34.55
C MET A 131 2.79 1.47 34.94
N GLY A 132 2.46 1.46 36.23
CA GLY A 132 1.31 0.74 36.77
C GLY A 132 0.09 1.65 36.86
N TYR A 133 -0.93 1.38 36.05
CA TYR A 133 -2.20 2.07 36.02
C TYR A 133 -3.21 1.33 36.90
N TRP A 134 -3.50 1.87 38.08
CA TRP A 134 -4.28 1.18 39.10
C TRP A 134 -5.69 1.76 39.20
N VAL A 135 -6.67 1.00 38.73
CA VAL A 135 -8.04 1.49 38.52
C VAL A 135 -8.83 1.76 39.80
N ASP A 136 -8.35 1.27 40.95
CA ASP A 136 -8.99 1.39 42.27
C ASP A 136 -8.01 1.95 43.33
N MET A 137 -6.84 2.44 42.93
CA MET A 137 -5.89 3.06 43.85
C MET A 137 -6.40 4.43 44.30
N GLU A 138 -6.70 4.56 45.59
CA GLU A 138 -7.20 5.79 46.19
C GLU A 138 -6.08 6.80 46.54
N ARG A 139 -5.59 7.56 45.54
CA ARG A 139 -4.61 8.64 45.70
C ARG A 139 -4.78 9.75 44.67
N GLU A 140 -4.30 10.95 44.96
CA GLU A 140 -4.42 12.11 44.05
C GLU A 140 -3.17 12.35 43.20
N ASP A 141 -2.01 11.86 43.66
CA ASP A 141 -0.70 12.03 43.04
C ASP A 141 -0.05 10.69 42.68
N ILE A 142 0.76 10.69 41.61
CA ILE A 142 1.56 9.54 41.18
C ILE A 142 2.52 9.15 42.31
N LYS A 143 2.58 7.85 42.64
CA LYS A 143 3.54 7.32 43.61
C LYS A 143 4.75 6.76 42.88
N TYR A 144 5.90 7.37 43.13
CA TYR A 144 7.19 6.97 42.55
C TYR A 144 7.89 5.99 43.47
N GLU A 145 8.38 4.90 42.89
CA GLU A 145 9.24 3.92 43.55
C GLU A 145 10.46 3.61 42.68
N TYR A 146 11.55 3.18 43.30
CA TYR A 146 12.77 2.79 42.61
C TYR A 146 13.21 1.43 43.11
N ALA A 147 13.40 0.49 42.19
CA ALA A 147 13.91 -0.84 42.50
C ALA A 147 14.79 -1.33 41.36
N ASP A 148 15.96 -1.89 41.68
CA ASP A 148 16.87 -2.51 40.71
C ASP A 148 17.21 -1.62 39.49
N SER A 149 17.36 -0.31 39.73
CA SER A 149 17.62 0.72 38.68
C SER A 149 16.48 0.92 37.66
N ILE A 150 15.28 0.41 37.96
CA ILE A 150 14.04 0.63 37.23
C ILE A 150 13.18 1.63 38.01
N GLU A 151 12.70 2.66 37.32
CA GLU A 151 11.74 3.63 37.87
C GLU A 151 10.32 3.08 37.78
N ILE A 152 9.54 3.15 38.86
CA ILE A 152 8.18 2.61 38.92
C ILE A 152 7.20 3.75 39.21
N LEU A 153 6.28 4.00 38.28
CA LEU A 153 5.21 4.98 38.41
C LEU A 153 3.91 4.24 38.71
N ASN A 154 3.42 4.38 39.94
CA ASN A 154 2.10 3.92 40.31
C ASN A 154 1.10 5.05 40.10
N ILE A 155 0.26 4.92 39.08
CA ILE A 155 -0.66 5.93 38.55
C ILE A 155 -2.07 5.62 39.07
N PRO A 156 -2.62 6.43 40.00
CA PRO A 156 -3.93 6.21 40.59
C PRO A 156 -5.09 6.57 39.65
N GLN A 157 -6.28 6.01 39.89
CA GLN A 157 -7.48 6.20 39.04
C GLN A 157 -7.76 7.67 38.70
N LYS A 158 -7.69 8.58 39.67
CA LYS A 158 -7.92 10.01 39.44
C LYS A 158 -6.92 10.64 38.47
N VAL A 159 -5.65 10.22 38.52
CA VAL A 159 -4.63 10.68 37.57
C VAL A 159 -4.91 10.12 36.18
N ILE A 160 -5.32 8.85 36.09
CA ILE A 160 -5.73 8.23 34.81
C ILE A 160 -6.88 9.02 34.18
N GLN A 161 -7.91 9.33 34.96
CA GLN A 161 -9.08 10.10 34.50
C GLN A 161 -8.68 11.49 33.98
N LYS A 162 -7.79 12.20 34.68
CA LYS A 162 -7.27 13.51 34.23
C LYS A 162 -6.48 13.40 32.93
N LEU A 163 -5.61 12.40 32.80
CA LEU A 163 -4.85 12.15 31.57
C LEU A 163 -5.77 11.87 30.38
N LEU A 164 -6.84 11.08 30.58
CA LEU A 164 -7.83 10.80 29.54
C LEU A 164 -8.65 12.03 29.12
N LEU A 165 -8.87 12.96 30.05
CA LEU A 165 -9.55 14.24 29.78
C LEU A 165 -8.61 15.29 29.16
N GLY A 166 -7.29 15.10 29.29
CA GLY A 166 -6.29 16.09 28.86
C GLY A 166 -6.31 17.38 29.69
N ASP A 167 -6.82 17.32 30.93
CA ASP A 167 -6.96 18.47 31.83
C ASP A 167 -6.54 18.08 33.26
N ASP A 168 -5.37 18.57 33.67
CA ASP A 168 -4.78 18.30 35.00
C ASP A 168 -5.57 18.98 36.15
N GLU A 169 -6.36 20.01 35.84
CA GLU A 169 -7.22 20.72 36.80
C GLU A 169 -8.63 20.12 36.90
N ALA A 170 -8.95 19.12 36.08
CA ALA A 170 -10.28 18.50 36.07
C ALA A 170 -10.66 17.94 37.46
N ILE A 171 -11.87 18.27 37.90
CA ILE A 171 -12.45 17.71 39.13
C ILE A 171 -12.98 16.33 38.79
N VAL A 172 -12.30 15.29 39.30
CA VAL A 172 -12.62 13.88 39.06
C VAL A 172 -12.96 13.17 40.37
N GLU A 173 -13.98 12.31 40.33
CA GLU A 173 -14.42 11.47 41.44
C GLU A 173 -14.08 10.01 41.18
N TYR A 174 -13.90 9.24 42.27
CA TYR A 174 -13.68 7.81 42.18
C TYR A 174 -14.88 7.12 41.55
N ALA A 175 -14.60 6.24 40.59
CA ALA A 175 -15.60 5.41 39.95
C ALA A 175 -15.39 3.95 40.35
N ASP A 176 -16.46 3.23 40.69
CA ASP A 176 -16.40 1.79 40.89
C ASP A 176 -16.26 1.09 39.54
N VAL A 177 -15.08 0.52 39.26
CA VAL A 177 -14.78 -0.14 37.98
C VAL A 177 -15.02 -1.63 38.12
N SER A 178 -15.94 -2.16 37.29
CA SER A 178 -16.26 -3.59 37.24
C SER A 178 -15.00 -4.44 37.01
N SER A 179 -14.74 -5.41 37.89
CA SER A 179 -13.58 -6.31 37.80
C SER A 179 -13.57 -7.18 36.54
N VAL A 180 -14.75 -7.52 36.03
CA VAL A 180 -14.91 -8.43 34.88
C VAL A 180 -14.33 -7.83 33.60
N ALA A 181 -14.39 -6.50 33.45
CA ALA A 181 -13.93 -5.83 32.23
C ALA A 181 -12.40 -5.68 32.12
N ILE A 182 -11.66 -5.90 33.22
CA ILE A 182 -10.20 -5.75 33.29
C ILE A 182 -9.52 -7.12 33.20
N ASP A 183 -10.09 -8.14 33.87
CA ASP A 183 -9.56 -9.51 33.79
C ASP A 183 -9.78 -10.10 32.37
N GLU A 184 -10.86 -9.74 31.66
CA GLU A 184 -11.11 -10.14 30.27
C GLU A 184 -10.17 -9.48 29.24
N SER A 185 -9.63 -8.28 29.51
CA SER A 185 -8.66 -7.63 28.61
C SER A 185 -7.28 -8.26 28.70
N ASP A 186 -6.86 -8.68 29.90
CA ASP A 186 -5.58 -9.36 30.13
C ASP A 186 -5.56 -10.77 29.50
N GLU A 187 -6.68 -11.50 29.54
CA GLU A 187 -6.80 -12.82 28.90
C GLU A 187 -6.73 -12.72 27.37
N MET A 188 -7.32 -11.66 26.78
CA MET A 188 -7.25 -11.41 25.34
C MET A 188 -5.83 -11.03 24.87
N GLU A 189 -5.09 -10.18 25.59
CA GLU A 189 -3.70 -9.85 25.22
C GLU A 189 -2.78 -11.09 25.23
N ASN A 190 -2.93 -11.96 26.24
CA ASN A 190 -2.19 -13.21 26.31
C ASN A 190 -2.57 -14.20 25.19
N GLU A 191 -3.78 -14.15 24.65
CA GLU A 191 -4.21 -14.92 23.47
C GLU A 191 -3.65 -14.34 22.16
N TYR A 192 -3.63 -13.02 21.98
CA TYR A 192 -3.08 -12.38 20.78
C TYR A 192 -1.58 -12.66 20.59
N ASP A 193 -0.80 -12.68 21.68
CA ASP A 193 0.62 -13.04 21.64
C ASP A 193 0.85 -14.53 21.27
N ASN A 194 -0.12 -15.43 21.54
CA ASN A 194 -0.03 -16.84 21.13
C ASN A 194 -0.33 -17.05 19.64
N PHE A 195 -1.14 -16.18 19.02
CA PHE A 195 -1.53 -16.32 17.60
C PHE A 195 -0.40 -15.94 16.62
N GLU A 196 0.61 -15.16 17.03
CA GLU A 196 1.77 -14.84 16.18
C GLU A 196 2.77 -16.01 16.03
N ASP A 197 2.66 -17.08 16.83
CA ASP A 197 3.65 -18.17 16.90
C ASP A 197 3.40 -19.33 15.91
N ASP A 198 2.17 -19.50 15.40
CA ASP A 198 1.82 -20.61 14.49
C ASP A 198 2.25 -20.43 13.02
N ASN A 199 2.89 -19.30 12.68
CA ASN A 199 3.33 -18.98 11.31
C ASN A 199 4.86 -18.80 11.19
N SER A 200 5.66 -19.76 11.66
CA SER A 200 7.09 -19.80 11.29
C SER A 200 7.54 -21.17 10.78
N ASP A 201 7.44 -21.36 9.47
CA ASP A 201 8.16 -22.42 8.77
C ASP A 201 9.67 -22.20 8.86
N THR A 202 10.35 -23.27 9.21
CA THR A 202 11.78 -23.42 9.42
C THR A 202 12.59 -23.11 8.15
N ALA A 203 13.45 -22.09 8.20
CA ALA A 203 14.50 -21.90 7.21
C ALA A 203 15.71 -22.77 7.57
N GLU A 204 15.98 -23.79 6.75
CA GLU A 204 17.20 -24.61 6.83
C GLU A 204 18.46 -23.75 6.61
N VAL A 205 19.42 -23.90 7.53
CA VAL A 205 20.72 -23.22 7.51
C VAL A 205 21.66 -23.96 6.55
N ILE A 206 22.04 -23.31 5.45
CA ILE A 206 23.16 -23.73 4.61
C ILE A 206 24.46 -23.24 5.26
N ASN A 207 25.34 -24.16 5.64
CA ASN A 207 26.68 -23.84 6.16
C ASN A 207 27.56 -23.20 5.05
N PRO A 208 28.37 -22.18 5.35
CA PRO A 208 29.34 -21.64 4.40
C PRO A 208 30.48 -22.64 4.17
N ILE A 209 30.75 -22.92 2.90
CA ILE A 209 31.96 -23.60 2.44
C ILE A 209 33.11 -22.57 2.51
N GLU A 210 34.18 -22.93 3.21
CA GLU A 210 35.47 -22.24 3.15
C GLU A 210 36.02 -22.26 1.72
N ASN A 211 36.42 -21.10 1.20
CA ASN A 211 37.44 -21.02 0.16
C ASN A 211 38.26 -19.76 0.36
N ASP A 212 39.54 -20.00 0.61
CA ASP A 212 40.66 -19.07 0.56
C ASP A 212 40.81 -18.38 -0.81
N ASP A 213 41.62 -17.33 -0.80
CA ASP A 213 42.21 -16.59 -1.93
C ASP A 213 41.40 -15.43 -2.52
N ILE A 214 41.57 -14.23 -1.94
CA ILE A 214 41.73 -13.00 -2.74
C ILE A 214 42.88 -12.14 -2.20
N ARG A 215 43.88 -11.98 -3.05
CA ARG A 215 45.05 -11.11 -2.92
C ARG A 215 44.66 -9.64 -2.97
N SER A 216 45.36 -8.86 -2.16
CA SER A 216 45.45 -7.40 -2.12
C SER A 216 45.72 -6.77 -3.50
N VAL A 217 44.95 -5.74 -3.85
CA VAL A 217 45.41 -4.64 -4.71
C VAL A 217 44.79 -3.33 -4.21
N ASP A 218 45.61 -2.51 -3.56
CA ASP A 218 45.39 -1.06 -3.41
C ASP A 218 45.48 -0.40 -4.79
N GLN A 219 44.61 0.58 -5.08
CA GLN A 219 45.03 1.82 -5.74
C GLN A 219 43.98 2.93 -5.69
N ALA A 220 44.53 4.13 -5.51
CA ALA A 220 43.94 5.42 -5.25
C ALA A 220 43.00 5.95 -6.35
N ILE A 221 42.07 6.83 -5.95
CA ILE A 221 41.42 7.80 -6.83
C ILE A 221 41.64 9.19 -6.23
N ASP A 222 42.27 10.04 -7.06
CA ASP A 222 42.60 11.43 -6.80
C ASP A 222 41.37 12.34 -6.71
N VAL A 223 41.55 13.35 -5.85
CA VAL A 223 40.65 14.47 -5.57
C VAL A 223 40.90 15.58 -6.62
N ALA A 224 39.83 16.19 -7.14
CA ALA A 224 39.91 17.49 -7.82
C ALA A 224 38.79 18.42 -7.31
N ASP A 225 39.25 19.58 -6.84
CA ASP A 225 38.52 20.66 -6.19
C ASP A 225 37.93 21.70 -7.21
N PRO A 226 37.14 22.69 -6.76
CA PRO A 226 36.05 23.33 -7.50
C PRO A 226 36.44 24.63 -8.24
N ILE A 227 35.57 25.09 -9.14
CA ILE A 227 35.66 26.43 -9.76
C ILE A 227 34.38 27.25 -9.49
N ASP A 228 34.67 28.53 -9.27
CA ASP A 228 33.99 29.60 -8.56
C ASP A 228 32.87 30.33 -9.33
N ASN A 229 32.11 31.07 -8.53
CA ASN A 229 30.97 31.93 -8.76
C ASN A 229 31.12 33.02 -9.84
N LYS A 230 29.97 33.43 -10.41
CA LYS A 230 29.66 34.86 -10.62
C LYS A 230 28.20 35.20 -10.29
N LYS A 231 28.05 36.19 -9.40
CA LYS A 231 26.83 36.91 -8.99
C LYS A 231 26.28 37.82 -10.10
N ASN A 232 24.98 38.14 -10.05
CA ASN A 232 24.46 39.51 -9.83
C ASN A 232 22.93 39.55 -9.64
N ASP A 233 22.54 40.07 -8.46
CA ASP A 233 21.42 40.96 -8.06
C ASP A 233 20.09 40.97 -8.86
N ILE A 234 18.95 40.58 -8.25
CA ILE A 234 18.00 41.34 -7.37
C ILE A 234 17.32 42.53 -8.06
N ASP A 235 16.00 42.45 -8.32
CA ASP A 235 14.99 43.30 -7.64
C ASP A 235 13.53 42.83 -7.82
N LYS A 236 12.66 43.44 -6.99
CA LYS A 236 11.41 42.98 -6.36
C LYS A 236 10.09 42.96 -7.17
N LYS A 237 9.17 42.13 -6.63
CA LYS A 237 7.68 42.22 -6.47
C LYS A 237 6.80 42.50 -7.71
N ASP A 238 5.84 41.60 -7.97
CA ASP A 238 4.42 41.85 -7.64
C ASP A 238 3.54 40.60 -7.82
N ASP A 239 2.57 40.45 -6.91
CA ASP A 239 1.41 39.56 -7.03
C ASP A 239 0.55 39.99 -8.23
N THR A 240 0.09 39.05 -9.06
CA THR A 240 -1.27 39.06 -9.64
C THR A 240 -1.55 37.82 -10.50
N ALA A 241 -2.78 37.32 -10.37
CA ALA A 241 -3.36 36.17 -11.03
C ALA A 241 -3.15 36.11 -12.56
N VAL A 242 -2.65 34.98 -13.05
CA VAL A 242 -2.53 34.70 -14.49
C VAL A 242 -3.79 34.00 -15.01
N LYS A 243 -4.68 34.81 -15.58
CA LYS A 243 -5.69 34.37 -16.56
C LYS A 243 -4.97 33.85 -17.81
N TYR A 244 -5.17 32.57 -18.15
CA TYR A 244 -4.76 32.05 -19.46
C TYR A 244 -5.56 32.75 -20.56
N ARG A 245 -4.88 33.62 -21.33
CA ARG A 245 -5.36 34.17 -22.59
C ARG A 245 -5.20 33.12 -23.67
N SER A 246 -6.33 32.74 -24.27
CA SER A 246 -6.41 32.03 -25.54
C SER A 246 -5.70 32.84 -26.64
N GLY A 247 -4.65 32.26 -27.23
CA GLY A 247 -3.89 32.87 -28.32
C GLY A 247 -3.35 31.81 -29.28
N ILE A 248 -4.16 31.50 -30.30
CA ILE A 248 -3.78 31.12 -31.67
C ILE A 248 -2.58 30.15 -31.78
N PHE A 249 -2.86 28.86 -31.65
CA PHE A 249 -2.11 27.81 -32.36
C PHE A 249 -3.06 27.15 -33.36
N GLY A 250 -2.58 26.98 -34.60
CA GLY A 250 -3.35 26.45 -35.71
C GLY A 250 -3.98 25.10 -35.36
N LYS A 251 -5.25 24.93 -35.74
CA LYS A 251 -5.99 23.67 -35.57
C LYS A 251 -5.19 22.52 -36.21
N PRO A 252 -4.79 21.47 -35.47
CA PRO A 252 -4.46 20.22 -36.13
C PRO A 252 -5.74 19.64 -36.73
N SER A 253 -5.67 19.32 -38.02
CA SER A 253 -6.76 18.66 -38.74
C SER A 253 -7.12 17.34 -38.04
N PRO A 254 -8.41 16.99 -37.92
CA PRO A 254 -8.82 15.72 -37.33
C PRO A 254 -8.30 14.58 -38.20
N VAL A 255 -7.36 13.80 -37.67
CA VAL A 255 -7.01 12.49 -38.22
C VAL A 255 -8.26 11.64 -38.11
N LYS A 256 -8.86 11.27 -39.25
CA LYS A 256 -9.97 10.32 -39.30
C LYS A 256 -9.50 9.02 -38.64
N ALA A 257 -10.18 8.60 -37.58
CA ALA A 257 -10.00 7.27 -37.00
C ALA A 257 -10.28 6.23 -38.09
N ALA A 258 -9.22 5.58 -38.58
CA ALA A 258 -9.38 4.36 -39.35
C ALA A 258 -10.00 3.32 -38.42
N GLU A 259 -11.05 2.62 -38.88
CA GLU A 259 -11.52 1.41 -38.20
C GLU A 259 -10.33 0.43 -38.17
N SER A 260 -9.60 0.42 -37.06
CA SER A 260 -8.45 -0.46 -36.91
C SER A 260 -8.96 -1.88 -36.77
N ASN A 261 -8.44 -2.78 -37.61
CA ASN A 261 -8.72 -4.19 -37.46
C ASN A 261 -8.10 -4.65 -36.14
N LEU A 262 -8.92 -5.09 -35.17
CA LEU A 262 -8.45 -5.46 -33.82
C LEU A 262 -7.23 -6.39 -33.88
N HIS A 263 -7.18 -7.31 -34.84
CA HIS A 263 -6.09 -8.28 -34.98
C HIS A 263 -4.72 -7.68 -35.30
N GLU A 264 -4.69 -6.43 -35.78
CA GLU A 264 -3.47 -5.70 -36.15
C GLU A 264 -3.00 -4.77 -35.03
N ILE A 265 -3.78 -4.63 -33.95
CA ILE A 265 -3.44 -3.73 -32.85
C ILE A 265 -2.21 -4.25 -32.11
N LYS A 266 -1.15 -3.44 -32.14
CA LYS A 266 0.09 -3.68 -31.42
C LYS A 266 0.43 -2.47 -30.57
N VAL A 267 1.08 -2.73 -29.45
CA VAL A 267 1.57 -1.68 -28.53
C VAL A 267 3.08 -1.80 -28.47
N HIS A 268 3.83 -0.88 -29.09
CA HIS A 268 5.28 -0.91 -28.95
C HIS A 268 5.66 -0.53 -27.52
N ILE A 269 6.50 -1.32 -26.88
CA ILE A 269 6.96 -1.14 -25.50
C ILE A 269 8.30 -0.39 -25.49
N GLY A 270 9.26 -0.89 -26.24
CA GLY A 270 10.59 -0.30 -26.33
C GLY A 270 11.54 -1.11 -27.18
N LYS A 271 12.85 -0.97 -26.95
CA LYS A 271 13.90 -1.71 -27.65
C LYS A 271 14.68 -2.61 -26.70
N ASP A 272 15.06 -3.80 -27.15
CA ASP A 272 15.97 -4.66 -26.39
C ASP A 272 17.44 -4.20 -26.50
N ASN A 273 18.35 -4.91 -25.84
CA ASN A 273 19.79 -4.58 -25.86
C ASN A 273 20.47 -4.77 -27.24
N ARG A 274 19.74 -5.25 -28.24
CA ARG A 274 20.20 -5.43 -29.63
C ARG A 274 19.42 -4.51 -30.59
N ASP A 275 18.74 -3.50 -30.06
CA ASP A 275 17.88 -2.57 -30.78
C ASP A 275 16.68 -3.21 -31.50
N ASN A 276 16.31 -4.46 -31.16
CA ASN A 276 15.08 -5.05 -31.67
C ASN A 276 13.88 -4.38 -30.99
N VAL A 277 12.89 -3.99 -31.79
CA VAL A 277 11.66 -3.38 -31.29
C VAL A 277 10.79 -4.46 -30.63
N ILE A 278 10.37 -4.20 -29.40
CA ILE A 278 9.52 -5.06 -28.59
C ILE A 278 8.10 -4.52 -28.62
N TYR A 279 7.18 -5.30 -29.19
CA TYR A 279 5.74 -5.03 -29.18
C TYR A 279 5.03 -5.99 -28.23
N TRP A 280 3.93 -5.50 -27.65
CA TRP A 280 2.86 -6.35 -27.16
C TRP A 280 1.80 -6.46 -28.27
N ASP A 281 1.61 -7.65 -28.82
CA ASP A 281 0.60 -7.91 -29.86
C ASP A 281 -0.81 -8.02 -29.24
N PHE A 282 -1.29 -6.91 -28.66
CA PHE A 282 -2.55 -6.78 -27.94
C PHE A 282 -3.76 -7.34 -28.70
N GLY A 283 -3.77 -7.16 -30.02
CA GLY A 283 -4.80 -7.59 -30.94
C GLY A 283 -4.79 -9.06 -31.33
N HIS A 284 -3.67 -9.76 -31.11
CA HIS A 284 -3.41 -11.05 -31.74
C HIS A 284 -4.50 -12.08 -31.37
N PRO A 285 -5.06 -12.82 -32.35
CA PRO A 285 -6.17 -13.75 -32.10
C PRO A 285 -5.82 -14.89 -31.14
N ASP A 286 -4.56 -15.34 -31.15
CA ASP A 286 -4.07 -16.42 -30.28
C ASP A 286 -3.66 -15.95 -28.88
N LEU A 287 -3.72 -14.64 -28.58
CA LEU A 287 -3.37 -14.13 -27.26
C LEU A 287 -4.34 -14.70 -26.20
N SER A 288 -3.76 -15.33 -25.18
CA SER A 288 -4.50 -16.05 -24.13
C SER A 288 -5.40 -15.16 -23.28
N ASN A 289 -5.00 -13.91 -22.98
CA ASN A 289 -5.86 -12.84 -22.46
C ASN A 289 -5.16 -11.48 -22.63
N ARG A 290 -5.89 -10.38 -22.42
CA ARG A 290 -5.33 -9.01 -22.51
C ARG A 290 -5.04 -8.41 -21.13
N HIS A 291 -4.84 -9.22 -20.10
CA HIS A 291 -4.49 -8.72 -18.77
C HIS A 291 -2.99 -8.44 -18.70
N LEU A 292 -2.65 -7.37 -17.98
CA LEU A 292 -1.29 -6.87 -17.81
C LEU A 292 -0.96 -6.77 -16.32
N LEU A 293 0.18 -7.31 -15.92
CA LEU A 293 0.74 -7.11 -14.57
C LEU A 293 2.05 -6.30 -14.67
N ILE A 294 2.09 -5.14 -14.03
CA ILE A 294 3.28 -4.29 -13.96
C ILE A 294 3.80 -4.28 -12.53
N THR A 295 5.05 -4.66 -12.32
CA THR A 295 5.69 -4.66 -11.00
C THR A 295 6.91 -3.75 -10.96
N GLY A 296 7.23 -3.20 -9.79
CA GLY A 296 8.49 -2.51 -9.53
C GLY A 296 8.34 -1.30 -8.61
N THR A 297 9.45 -0.86 -8.03
CA THR A 297 9.46 0.22 -7.03
C THR A 297 8.91 1.55 -7.54
N SER A 298 8.54 2.44 -6.63
CA SER A 298 8.15 3.81 -6.98
C SER A 298 9.25 4.51 -7.80
N GLY A 299 8.83 5.35 -8.76
CA GLY A 299 9.73 6.15 -9.59
C GLY A 299 10.46 5.43 -10.74
N GLN A 300 10.23 4.12 -10.96
CA GLN A 300 10.92 3.37 -12.02
C GLN A 300 10.34 3.53 -13.44
N GLY A 301 9.14 4.13 -13.55
CA GLY A 301 8.48 4.37 -14.84
C GLY A 301 7.21 3.56 -15.12
N LYS A 302 6.59 2.95 -14.09
CA LYS A 302 5.31 2.21 -14.24
C LYS A 302 4.20 3.07 -14.86
N THR A 303 3.84 4.16 -14.18
CA THR A 303 2.78 5.09 -14.62
C THR A 303 3.10 5.72 -15.97
N TYR A 304 4.36 6.09 -16.20
CA TYR A 304 4.85 6.58 -17.48
C TYR A 304 4.57 5.58 -18.61
N LEU A 305 4.94 4.31 -18.42
CA LEU A 305 4.70 3.25 -19.40
C LEU A 305 3.19 3.04 -19.64
N ILE A 306 2.38 3.04 -18.58
CA ILE A 306 0.92 2.89 -18.71
C ILE A 306 0.35 4.02 -19.58
N GLN A 307 0.70 5.28 -19.29
CA GLN A 307 0.28 6.43 -20.10
C GLN A 307 0.73 6.26 -21.56
N ARG A 308 1.98 5.82 -21.78
CA ARG A 308 2.50 5.53 -23.13
C ARG A 308 1.69 4.48 -23.88
N MET A 309 1.38 3.37 -23.23
CA MET A 309 0.61 2.28 -23.82
C MET A 309 -0.84 2.70 -24.09
N ILE A 310 -1.46 3.45 -23.18
CA ILE A 310 -2.82 4.00 -23.35
C ILE A 310 -2.87 4.96 -24.54
N SER A 311 -1.87 5.84 -24.71
CA SER A 311 -1.86 6.77 -25.83
C SER A 311 -1.88 6.06 -27.19
N GLU A 312 -1.15 4.95 -27.30
CA GLU A 312 -1.10 4.13 -28.51
C GLU A 312 -2.38 3.32 -28.74
N LEU A 313 -3.01 2.86 -27.67
CA LEU A 313 -4.30 2.19 -27.76
C LEU A 313 -5.44 3.17 -28.11
N SER A 314 -5.40 4.38 -27.55
CA SER A 314 -6.36 5.46 -27.81
C SER A 314 -6.34 5.94 -29.26
N THR A 315 -5.15 6.03 -29.88
CA THR A 315 -5.04 6.36 -31.32
C THR A 315 -5.56 5.25 -32.22
N GLN A 316 -5.54 4.00 -31.73
CA GLN A 316 -6.10 2.82 -32.39
C GLN A 316 -7.59 2.59 -32.05
N GLY A 317 -8.23 3.47 -31.28
CA GLY A 317 -9.65 3.42 -30.96
C GLY A 317 -10.02 2.54 -29.76
N ILE A 318 -9.04 2.02 -29.02
CA ILE A 318 -9.29 1.22 -27.80
C ILE A 318 -9.51 2.17 -26.62
N PRO A 319 -10.69 2.16 -25.97
CA PRO A 319 -10.97 3.02 -24.85
C PRO A 319 -10.34 2.50 -23.56
N SER A 320 -10.23 3.38 -22.57
CA SER A 320 -9.63 3.04 -21.28
C SER A 320 -10.34 3.74 -20.12
N ILE A 321 -10.30 3.10 -18.96
CA ILE A 321 -10.69 3.68 -17.67
C ILE A 321 -9.58 3.50 -16.65
N ALA A 322 -9.28 4.55 -15.89
CA ALA A 322 -8.37 4.49 -14.75
C ALA A 322 -9.14 4.80 -13.46
N PHE A 323 -9.02 3.91 -12.47
CA PHE A 323 -9.47 4.17 -11.10
C PHE A 323 -8.32 4.78 -10.32
N ASP A 324 -8.37 6.09 -10.08
CA ASP A 324 -7.27 6.84 -9.48
C ASP A 324 -7.46 7.00 -7.96
N TYR A 325 -7.22 5.91 -7.23
CA TYR A 325 -7.16 5.87 -5.75
C TYR A 325 -5.72 6.03 -5.22
N THR A 326 -4.81 6.50 -6.07
CA THR A 326 -3.38 6.67 -5.77
C THR A 326 -2.86 8.05 -6.18
N GLU A 327 -3.73 8.86 -6.79
CA GLU A 327 -3.46 10.20 -7.31
C GLU A 327 -2.41 10.23 -8.44
N GLY A 328 -2.14 9.08 -9.07
CA GLY A 328 -1.18 8.92 -10.17
C GLY A 328 -1.74 9.33 -11.54
N PHE A 329 -3.05 9.53 -11.66
CA PHE A 329 -3.74 9.91 -12.89
C PHE A 329 -4.45 11.27 -12.81
N ARG A 330 -4.17 12.09 -11.78
CA ARG A 330 -4.62 13.48 -11.76
C ARG A 330 -4.04 14.25 -12.95
N LEU A 331 -4.80 15.19 -13.49
CA LEU A 331 -4.43 15.91 -14.72
C LEU A 331 -3.10 16.64 -14.59
N ASP A 332 -2.80 17.18 -13.40
CA ASP A 332 -1.55 17.87 -13.06
C ASP A 332 -0.34 16.93 -12.90
N GLN A 333 -0.58 15.61 -12.77
CA GLN A 333 0.44 14.57 -12.65
C GLN A 333 0.67 13.80 -13.96
N LEU A 334 -0.19 13.99 -14.96
CA LEU A 334 -0.04 13.35 -16.27
C LEU A 334 1.12 13.98 -17.05
N GLU A 335 1.77 13.17 -17.88
CA GLU A 335 2.83 13.65 -18.76
C GLU A 335 2.25 14.67 -19.77
N PRO A 336 2.89 15.82 -20.00
CA PRO A 336 2.39 16.83 -20.94
C PRO A 336 2.16 16.27 -22.36
N GLU A 337 3.04 15.40 -22.82
CA GLU A 337 2.93 14.71 -24.10
C GLU A 337 1.69 13.81 -24.16
N PHE A 338 1.34 13.14 -23.05
CA PHE A 338 0.15 12.31 -22.95
C PHE A 338 -1.13 13.16 -23.05
N VAL A 339 -1.19 14.27 -22.30
CA VAL A 339 -2.32 15.20 -22.34
C VAL A 339 -2.48 15.82 -23.73
N MET A 340 -1.37 16.19 -24.37
CA MET A 340 -1.37 16.73 -25.73
C MET A 340 -1.89 15.72 -26.77
N LEU A 341 -1.49 14.44 -26.66
CA LEU A 341 -1.90 13.38 -27.60
C LEU A 341 -3.39 13.03 -27.49
N LEU A 342 -3.90 12.84 -26.27
CA LEU A 342 -5.31 12.48 -26.08
C LEU A 342 -6.24 13.70 -26.17
N GLY A 343 -5.77 14.88 -25.77
CA GLY A 343 -6.53 16.12 -25.83
C GLY A 343 -7.92 15.99 -25.20
N ASN A 344 -8.96 16.22 -26.00
CA ASN A 344 -10.35 16.17 -25.56
C ASN A 344 -10.89 14.75 -25.29
N LYS A 345 -10.11 13.70 -25.58
CA LYS A 345 -10.42 12.30 -25.26
C LYS A 345 -10.20 11.96 -23.78
N ILE A 346 -9.50 12.79 -23.01
CA ILE A 346 -9.41 12.62 -21.56
C ILE A 346 -10.71 13.15 -20.93
N LYS A 347 -11.42 12.30 -20.20
CA LYS A 347 -12.63 12.62 -19.43
C LYS A 347 -12.37 12.33 -17.97
N GLN A 348 -12.61 13.29 -17.09
CA GLN A 348 -12.46 13.10 -15.64
C GLN A 348 -13.83 13.08 -14.98
N ARG A 349 -13.98 12.22 -13.97
CA ARG A 349 -15.11 12.21 -13.05
C ARG A 349 -14.56 12.36 -11.64
N VAL A 350 -14.98 13.40 -10.95
CA VAL A 350 -14.49 13.72 -9.60
C VAL A 350 -15.51 13.21 -8.59
N VAL A 351 -15.29 11.99 -8.09
CA VAL A 351 -16.23 11.28 -7.20
C VAL A 351 -16.56 12.09 -5.95
N TYR A 352 -15.58 12.84 -5.44
CA TYR A 352 -15.76 13.70 -4.27
C TYR A 352 -16.92 14.70 -4.42
N TYR A 353 -17.19 15.20 -5.63
CA TYR A 353 -18.26 16.18 -5.88
C TYR A 353 -19.48 15.56 -6.58
N GLU A 354 -19.26 14.63 -7.50
CA GLU A 354 -20.32 14.02 -8.32
C GLU A 354 -21.03 12.87 -7.58
N GLY A 355 -20.41 12.29 -6.56
CA GLY A 355 -20.81 11.03 -5.98
C GLY A 355 -20.36 9.82 -6.82
N VAL A 356 -20.56 8.63 -6.26
CA VAL A 356 -20.24 7.37 -6.93
C VAL A 356 -21.37 7.01 -7.88
N PRO A 357 -21.11 6.82 -9.19
CA PRO A 357 -22.16 6.75 -10.21
C PRO A 357 -22.80 5.36 -10.34
N ILE A 358 -23.06 4.67 -9.23
CA ILE A 358 -23.68 3.34 -9.22
C ILE A 358 -24.61 3.18 -8.01
N ASN A 359 -25.59 2.27 -8.11
CA ASN A 359 -26.26 1.73 -6.92
C ASN A 359 -25.53 0.44 -6.47
N PRO A 360 -24.84 0.44 -5.31
CA PRO A 360 -24.06 -0.72 -4.86
C PRO A 360 -24.93 -1.92 -4.45
N PHE A 361 -26.21 -1.69 -4.17
CA PHE A 361 -27.21 -2.70 -3.80
C PHE A 361 -28.02 -3.23 -4.99
N ARG A 362 -27.72 -2.76 -6.21
CA ARG A 362 -28.41 -3.18 -7.41
C ARG A 362 -28.33 -4.71 -7.55
N ARG A 363 -29.49 -5.33 -7.77
CA ARG A 363 -29.59 -6.71 -8.20
C ARG A 363 -29.19 -6.78 -9.67
N GLN A 364 -28.15 -7.53 -9.96
CA GLN A 364 -27.62 -7.66 -11.31
C GLN A 364 -28.36 -8.77 -12.06
N GLU A 365 -28.44 -8.68 -13.38
CA GLU A 365 -28.96 -9.79 -14.20
C GLU A 365 -27.87 -10.85 -14.36
N ILE A 366 -28.17 -12.09 -13.99
CA ILE A 366 -27.24 -13.21 -14.07
C ILE A 366 -27.79 -14.30 -14.99
N ASP A 367 -26.90 -15.01 -15.70
CA ASP A 367 -27.27 -16.19 -16.48
C ASP A 367 -27.27 -17.42 -15.59
N VAL A 368 -28.44 -18.05 -15.45
CA VAL A 368 -28.60 -19.33 -14.76
C VAL A 368 -29.26 -20.31 -15.71
N ALA A 369 -28.49 -21.30 -16.16
CA ALA A 369 -28.94 -22.33 -17.10
C ALA A 369 -29.53 -21.76 -18.40
N GLY A 370 -28.93 -20.68 -18.93
CA GLY A 370 -29.36 -20.02 -20.17
C GLY A 370 -30.55 -19.06 -19.99
N MET A 371 -31.00 -18.82 -18.75
CA MET A 371 -32.04 -17.86 -18.42
C MET A 371 -31.43 -16.64 -17.71
N SER A 372 -31.73 -15.43 -18.21
CA SER A 372 -31.42 -14.18 -17.52
C SER A 372 -32.41 -14.01 -16.38
N MET A 373 -31.91 -14.00 -15.15
CA MET A 373 -32.69 -13.81 -13.93
C MET A 373 -31.99 -12.80 -13.04
N PRO A 374 -32.74 -12.02 -12.23
CA PRO A 374 -32.12 -11.12 -11.27
C PRO A 374 -31.43 -11.90 -10.14
N GLU A 375 -30.22 -11.45 -9.79
CA GLU A 375 -29.40 -11.92 -8.66
C GLU A 375 -30.27 -12.05 -7.39
N LYS A 376 -30.07 -13.09 -6.58
CA LYS A 376 -30.84 -13.22 -5.34
C LYS A 376 -30.42 -12.14 -4.35
N VAL A 377 -31.35 -11.71 -3.49
CA VAL A 377 -31.06 -10.77 -2.39
C VAL A 377 -29.91 -11.28 -1.50
N SER A 378 -29.87 -12.59 -1.25
CA SER A 378 -28.78 -13.25 -0.52
C SER A 378 -27.40 -13.02 -1.16
N ASP A 379 -27.33 -12.99 -2.48
CA ASP A 379 -26.07 -12.95 -3.21
C ASP A 379 -25.55 -11.50 -3.25
N VAL A 380 -26.44 -10.52 -3.42
CA VAL A 380 -26.12 -9.08 -3.26
C VAL A 380 -25.60 -8.79 -1.85
N ALA A 381 -26.27 -9.33 -0.82
CA ALA A 381 -25.86 -9.16 0.56
C ALA A 381 -24.49 -9.80 0.83
N ALA A 382 -24.24 -11.01 0.30
CA ALA A 382 -22.95 -11.68 0.39
C ALA A 382 -21.85 -10.90 -0.35
N ARG A 383 -22.14 -10.35 -1.53
CA ARG A 383 -21.19 -9.53 -2.29
C ARG A 383 -20.79 -8.28 -1.51
N MET A 384 -21.76 -7.55 -0.97
CA MET A 384 -21.49 -6.37 -0.14
C MET A 384 -20.69 -6.75 1.12
N ALA A 385 -21.09 -7.82 1.82
CA ALA A 385 -20.40 -8.28 3.02
C ALA A 385 -18.96 -8.71 2.73
N ASN A 386 -18.70 -9.47 1.67
CA ASN A 386 -17.36 -9.87 1.26
C ASN A 386 -16.49 -8.68 0.86
N THR A 387 -17.02 -7.74 0.08
CA THR A 387 -16.28 -6.52 -0.30
C THR A 387 -15.87 -5.73 0.94
N LEU A 388 -16.80 -5.41 1.84
CA LEU A 388 -16.47 -4.66 3.05
C LEU A 388 -15.54 -5.46 3.98
N MET A 389 -15.74 -6.78 4.10
CA MET A 389 -14.85 -7.66 4.88
C MET A 389 -13.42 -7.63 4.37
N ASN A 390 -13.22 -7.70 3.05
CA ASN A 390 -11.90 -7.74 2.44
C ASN A 390 -11.17 -6.40 2.52
N VAL A 391 -11.89 -5.29 2.35
CA VAL A 391 -11.33 -3.94 2.40
C VAL A 391 -11.05 -3.51 3.84
N TYR A 392 -12.01 -3.66 4.75
CA TYR A 392 -11.87 -3.22 6.14
C TYR A 392 -11.32 -4.28 7.08
N LYS A 393 -11.00 -5.49 6.57
CA LYS A 393 -10.49 -6.63 7.37
C LYS A 393 -11.43 -7.00 8.52
N PHE A 394 -12.73 -7.03 8.25
CA PHE A 394 -13.71 -7.47 9.24
C PHE A 394 -13.63 -8.99 9.48
N GLY A 395 -13.99 -9.44 10.69
CA GLY A 395 -14.10 -10.85 11.05
C GLY A 395 -15.46 -11.47 10.73
N GLU A 396 -15.63 -12.77 10.98
CA GLU A 396 -16.84 -13.54 10.61
C GLU A 396 -18.14 -13.03 11.25
N GLN A 397 -18.08 -12.58 12.51
CA GLN A 397 -19.25 -12.02 13.20
C GLN A 397 -19.68 -10.67 12.58
N GLN A 398 -18.71 -9.86 12.18
CA GLN A 398 -18.95 -8.57 11.52
C GLN A 398 -19.45 -8.78 10.08
N PHE A 399 -18.90 -9.77 9.36
CA PHE A 399 -19.45 -10.23 8.08
C PHE A 399 -20.93 -10.60 8.23
N SER A 400 -21.27 -11.40 9.25
CA SER A 400 -22.65 -11.83 9.49
C SER A 400 -23.59 -10.65 9.74
N ALA A 401 -23.15 -9.66 10.53
CA ALA A 401 -23.92 -8.44 10.77
C ALA A 401 -24.11 -7.61 9.49
N ILE A 402 -23.07 -7.44 8.67
CA ILE A 402 -23.16 -6.72 7.38
C ILE A 402 -24.11 -7.45 6.44
N TYR A 403 -23.97 -8.78 6.32
CA TYR A 403 -24.83 -9.62 5.49
C TYR A 403 -26.30 -9.48 5.90
N GLU A 404 -26.60 -9.61 7.19
CA GLU A 404 -27.94 -9.51 7.73
C GLU A 404 -28.56 -8.13 7.48
N ALA A 405 -27.85 -7.04 7.78
CA ALA A 405 -28.34 -5.68 7.54
C ALA A 405 -28.54 -5.39 6.04
N CYS A 406 -27.66 -5.93 5.18
CA CYS A 406 -27.83 -5.84 3.73
C CYS A 406 -29.11 -6.55 3.29
N LYS A 407 -29.27 -7.81 3.69
CA LYS A 407 -30.38 -8.67 3.33
C LYS A 407 -31.72 -8.11 3.81
N ILE A 408 -31.84 -7.75 5.09
CA ILE A 408 -33.07 -7.17 5.66
C ILE A 408 -33.45 -5.89 4.91
N GLY A 409 -32.48 -4.99 4.69
CA GLY A 409 -32.78 -3.75 3.97
C GLY A 409 -33.14 -3.97 2.50
N LEU A 410 -32.61 -5.01 1.84
CA LEU A 410 -32.98 -5.38 0.47
C LEU A 410 -34.37 -6.02 0.42
N ASP A 411 -34.69 -6.90 1.36
CA ASP A 411 -36.02 -7.51 1.46
C ASP A 411 -37.10 -6.46 1.74
N ARG A 412 -36.75 -5.41 2.51
CA ARG A 412 -37.66 -4.31 2.87
C ARG A 412 -37.81 -3.26 1.76
N ALA A 413 -36.71 -2.82 1.16
CA ALA A 413 -36.70 -1.67 0.24
C ALA A 413 -36.53 -2.05 -1.24
N GLY A 414 -36.18 -3.30 -1.54
CA GLY A 414 -35.88 -3.75 -2.90
C GLY A 414 -34.81 -2.89 -3.55
N ASP A 415 -35.07 -2.47 -4.80
CA ASP A 415 -34.15 -1.64 -5.59
C ASP A 415 -33.98 -0.22 -5.03
N ASN A 416 -34.87 0.22 -4.11
CA ASN A 416 -34.76 1.51 -3.43
C ASN A 416 -33.83 1.47 -2.21
N LYS A 417 -33.10 0.36 -1.99
CA LYS A 417 -32.13 0.28 -0.89
C LYS A 417 -30.99 1.29 -1.10
N THR A 418 -30.71 2.06 -0.06
CA THR A 418 -29.61 3.03 -0.01
C THR A 418 -28.63 2.70 1.12
N MET A 419 -27.48 3.37 1.11
CA MET A 419 -26.49 3.31 2.20
C MET A 419 -27.08 3.77 3.54
N SER A 420 -28.01 4.74 3.53
CA SER A 420 -28.72 5.17 4.74
C SER A 420 -29.59 4.06 5.31
N ILE A 421 -30.30 3.30 4.46
CA ILE A 421 -31.07 2.14 4.90
C ILE A 421 -30.13 1.05 5.42
N PHE A 422 -28.99 0.81 4.77
CA PHE A 422 -28.00 -0.14 5.27
C PHE A 422 -27.46 0.24 6.66
N LYS A 423 -27.15 1.52 6.89
CA LYS A 423 -26.76 2.05 8.22
C LYS A 423 -27.86 1.84 9.27
N GLU A 424 -29.11 2.19 8.94
CA GLU A 424 -30.28 2.00 9.82
C GLU A 424 -30.48 0.52 10.20
N GLU A 425 -30.35 -0.40 9.25
CA GLU A 425 -30.50 -1.83 9.53
C GLU A 425 -29.33 -2.38 10.37
N LEU A 426 -28.10 -1.87 10.20
CA LEU A 426 -26.98 -2.21 11.09
C LEU A 426 -27.23 -1.74 12.53
N GLU A 427 -27.78 -0.53 12.71
CA GLU A 427 -28.09 0.02 14.04
C GLU A 427 -29.13 -0.83 14.80
N LYS A 428 -30.05 -1.47 14.08
CA LYS A 428 -31.10 -2.32 14.67
C LYS A 428 -30.60 -3.69 15.14
N ILE A 429 -29.53 -4.24 14.56
CA ILE A 429 -29.02 -5.58 14.92
C ILE A 429 -28.55 -5.63 16.39
N ASN A 430 -28.22 -4.47 16.99
CA ASN A 430 -27.86 -4.29 18.41
C ASN A 430 -26.90 -5.38 18.98
N SER A 431 -25.90 -5.77 18.18
CA SER A 431 -24.80 -6.67 18.59
C SER A 431 -23.48 -5.91 18.69
N SER A 432 -22.50 -6.45 19.45
CA SER A 432 -21.14 -5.89 19.51
C SER A 432 -20.49 -5.84 18.11
N ALA A 433 -20.66 -6.89 17.32
CA ALA A 433 -20.19 -6.95 15.94
C ALA A 433 -20.81 -5.85 15.06
N ALA A 434 -22.12 -5.61 15.14
CA ALA A 434 -22.76 -4.54 14.37
C ALA A 434 -22.28 -3.15 14.81
N LYS A 435 -22.11 -2.92 16.12
CA LYS A 435 -21.58 -1.65 16.66
C LYS A 435 -20.15 -1.36 16.20
N THR A 436 -19.28 -2.38 16.16
CA THR A 436 -17.91 -2.21 15.65
C THR A 436 -17.86 -1.97 14.14
N VAL A 437 -18.74 -2.62 13.36
CA VAL A 437 -18.92 -2.32 11.92
C VAL A 437 -19.35 -0.87 11.72
N LEU A 438 -20.38 -0.42 12.45
CA LEU A 438 -20.89 0.96 12.38
C LEU A 438 -19.80 1.98 12.71
N SER A 439 -19.05 1.77 13.80
CA SER A 439 -17.95 2.65 14.20
C SER A 439 -16.90 2.79 13.09
N LYS A 440 -16.49 1.66 12.49
CA LYS A 440 -15.46 1.66 11.45
C LYS A 440 -15.95 2.20 10.10
N LEU A 441 -17.24 2.01 9.77
CA LEU A 441 -17.86 2.50 8.53
C LEU A 441 -18.44 3.91 8.66
N LEU A 442 -18.45 4.51 9.85
CA LEU A 442 -19.01 5.86 10.04
C LEU A 442 -18.37 6.90 9.08
N PRO A 443 -17.03 6.95 8.91
CA PRO A 443 -16.43 7.84 7.91
C PRO A 443 -16.88 7.56 6.49
N PHE A 444 -17.12 6.29 6.14
CA PHE A 444 -17.63 5.91 4.82
C PHE A 444 -19.06 6.42 4.62
N PHE A 445 -19.94 6.24 5.60
CA PHE A 445 -21.33 6.71 5.52
C PHE A 445 -21.45 8.22 5.44
N ASP A 446 -20.56 8.94 6.11
CA ASP A 446 -20.62 10.40 6.19
C ASP A 446 -19.95 11.08 4.98
N THR A 447 -19.01 10.40 4.31
CA THR A 447 -18.24 10.97 3.19
C THR A 447 -18.78 10.56 1.82
N VAL A 448 -19.31 9.35 1.67
CA VAL A 448 -19.64 8.78 0.36
C VAL A 448 -21.10 8.96 0.00
N SER A 449 -21.36 9.64 -1.12
CA SER A 449 -22.67 9.68 -1.78
C SER A 449 -22.69 8.75 -2.99
N PHE A 450 -23.84 8.14 -3.27
CA PHE A 450 -24.07 7.29 -4.43
C PHE A 450 -25.20 7.88 -5.28
N ASP A 451 -25.06 7.81 -6.60
CA ASP A 451 -26.14 8.10 -7.55
C ASP A 451 -27.00 6.85 -7.75
N TYR A 452 -28.14 6.82 -7.06
CA TYR A 452 -29.09 5.71 -7.14
C TYR A 452 -30.00 5.77 -8.38
N GLU A 453 -29.99 6.87 -9.15
CA GLU A 453 -30.86 7.02 -10.32
C GLU A 453 -30.37 6.25 -11.54
N ASN A 454 -29.21 5.57 -11.46
CA ASN A 454 -28.67 4.69 -12.50
C ASN A 454 -28.48 5.39 -13.86
N ASN A 455 -28.11 6.67 -13.85
CA ASN A 455 -27.84 7.41 -15.09
C ASN A 455 -26.50 7.05 -15.73
N TYR A 456 -25.67 6.24 -15.06
CA TYR A 456 -24.38 5.85 -15.56
C TYR A 456 -24.45 4.60 -16.45
N ASN A 457 -23.99 4.76 -17.69
CA ASN A 457 -23.92 3.67 -18.64
C ASN A 457 -22.46 3.30 -18.92
N TRP A 458 -22.08 2.07 -18.60
CA TRP A 458 -20.72 1.57 -18.86
C TRP A 458 -20.38 1.50 -20.36
N ASP A 459 -21.37 1.50 -21.26
CA ASP A 459 -21.13 1.67 -22.71
C ASP A 459 -20.42 3.00 -23.01
N ASP A 460 -20.69 4.08 -22.27
CA ASP A 460 -20.05 5.37 -22.49
C ASP A 460 -18.53 5.29 -22.31
N ILE A 461 -18.06 4.34 -21.49
CA ILE A 461 -16.64 4.07 -21.26
C ILE A 461 -16.10 3.09 -22.29
N ALA A 462 -16.86 2.07 -22.69
CA ALA A 462 -16.40 1.02 -23.60
C ALA A 462 -16.58 1.37 -25.08
N ASN A 463 -17.06 2.57 -25.40
CA ASN A 463 -17.18 3.06 -26.76
C ASN A 463 -15.81 3.07 -27.47
N PRO A 464 -15.68 2.49 -28.67
CA PRO A 464 -14.41 2.37 -29.38
C PRO A 464 -14.00 3.69 -30.07
N ASP A 465 -13.98 4.79 -29.32
CA ASP A 465 -13.52 6.11 -29.76
C ASP A 465 -12.11 6.46 -29.24
N GLY A 466 -11.54 5.57 -28.42
CA GLY A 466 -10.27 5.77 -27.74
C GLY A 466 -10.32 6.75 -26.58
N THR A 467 -11.50 7.08 -26.06
CA THR A 467 -11.65 7.91 -24.85
C THR A 467 -10.95 7.27 -23.65
N MET A 468 -10.29 8.10 -22.85
CA MET A 468 -9.79 7.71 -21.53
C MET A 468 -10.66 8.36 -20.46
N THR A 469 -11.33 7.55 -19.65
CA THR A 469 -12.06 8.00 -18.47
C THR A 469 -11.20 7.85 -17.22
N ILE A 470 -11.10 8.89 -16.40
CA ILE A 470 -10.37 8.87 -15.13
C ILE A 470 -11.39 9.08 -14.02
N ILE A 471 -11.57 8.05 -13.17
CA ILE A 471 -12.37 8.12 -11.96
C ILE A 471 -11.46 8.60 -10.83
N LEU A 472 -11.55 9.88 -10.50
CA LEU A 472 -10.72 10.52 -9.48
C LEU A 472 -11.35 10.31 -8.10
N LEU A 473 -10.59 9.66 -7.21
CA LEU A 473 -10.96 9.43 -5.82
C LEU A 473 -10.13 10.31 -4.85
N THR A 474 -9.46 11.34 -5.38
CA THR A 474 -8.69 12.34 -4.62
C THR A 474 -9.52 12.93 -3.47
N ASN A 475 -8.86 13.24 -2.34
CA ASN A 475 -9.48 13.74 -1.10
C ASN A 475 -10.43 12.76 -0.39
N ILE A 476 -10.47 11.50 -0.79
CA ILE A 476 -11.16 10.43 -0.07
C ILE A 476 -10.11 9.56 0.64
N VAL A 477 -10.40 9.13 1.86
CA VAL A 477 -9.49 8.31 2.68
C VAL A 477 -9.19 6.97 1.98
N PRO A 478 -7.94 6.44 2.00
CA PRO A 478 -7.54 5.29 1.18
C PRO A 478 -8.45 4.06 1.25
N GLU A 479 -8.88 3.64 2.43
CA GLU A 479 -9.76 2.47 2.61
C GLU A 479 -11.11 2.69 1.92
N ILE A 480 -11.64 3.91 1.98
CA ILE A 480 -12.89 4.30 1.31
C ILE A 480 -12.69 4.30 -0.22
N GLN A 481 -11.54 4.80 -0.71
CA GLN A 481 -11.22 4.78 -2.14
C GLN A 481 -11.20 3.34 -2.69
N VAL A 482 -10.60 2.41 -1.95
CA VAL A 482 -10.57 0.98 -2.30
C VAL A 482 -11.98 0.38 -2.28
N ALA A 483 -12.79 0.67 -1.26
CA ALA A 483 -14.17 0.21 -1.18
C ALA A 483 -15.01 0.69 -2.37
N ILE A 484 -14.93 1.99 -2.71
CA ILE A 484 -15.63 2.55 -3.87
C ILE A 484 -15.17 1.86 -5.15
N THR A 485 -13.86 1.68 -5.32
CA THR A 485 -13.29 1.01 -6.49
C THR A 485 -13.81 -0.41 -6.64
N GLU A 486 -13.80 -1.23 -5.57
CA GLU A 486 -14.31 -2.60 -5.64
C GLU A 486 -15.82 -2.66 -5.92
N LEU A 487 -16.61 -1.74 -5.36
CA LEU A 487 -18.05 -1.65 -5.63
C LEU A 487 -18.31 -1.29 -7.11
N MET A 488 -17.58 -0.31 -7.66
CA MET A 488 -17.66 0.07 -9.07
C MET A 488 -17.19 -1.07 -9.99
N MET A 489 -16.12 -1.77 -9.63
CA MET A 489 -15.64 -2.91 -10.40
C MET A 489 -16.65 -4.06 -10.43
N TRP A 490 -17.39 -4.30 -9.35
CA TRP A 490 -18.48 -5.26 -9.35
C TRP A 490 -19.59 -4.86 -10.32
N ASP A 491 -20.07 -3.61 -10.25
CA ASP A 491 -21.14 -3.13 -11.14
C ASP A 491 -20.72 -3.19 -12.61
N ALA A 492 -19.50 -2.73 -12.92
CA ALA A 492 -18.90 -2.86 -14.24
C ALA A 492 -18.78 -4.33 -14.68
N TYR A 493 -18.32 -5.23 -13.81
CA TYR A 493 -18.17 -6.66 -14.13
C TYR A 493 -19.50 -7.26 -14.59
N PHE A 494 -20.58 -7.06 -13.83
CA PHE A 494 -21.89 -7.61 -14.20
C PHE A 494 -22.42 -7.01 -15.49
N TYR A 495 -22.22 -5.71 -15.70
CA TYR A 495 -22.57 -5.07 -16.95
C TYR A 495 -21.85 -5.71 -18.13
N PHE A 496 -20.52 -5.80 -18.08
CA PHE A 496 -19.73 -6.36 -19.17
C PHE A 496 -19.89 -7.87 -19.34
N ALA A 497 -20.24 -8.60 -18.27
CA ALA A 497 -20.59 -10.01 -18.38
C ALA A 497 -21.78 -10.24 -19.33
N LYS A 498 -22.69 -9.26 -19.42
CA LYS A 498 -23.89 -9.30 -20.26
C LYS A 498 -23.69 -8.64 -21.63
N HIS A 499 -23.02 -7.48 -21.65
CA HIS A 499 -22.96 -6.61 -22.83
C HIS A 499 -21.59 -6.62 -23.52
N GLY A 500 -20.55 -7.05 -22.81
CA GLY A 500 -19.17 -7.04 -23.28
C GLY A 500 -18.90 -8.10 -24.34
N ASN A 501 -17.82 -7.91 -25.09
CA ASN A 501 -17.41 -8.80 -26.17
C ASN A 501 -15.89 -8.80 -26.31
N LYS A 502 -15.27 -9.98 -26.39
CA LYS A 502 -13.81 -10.14 -26.61
C LYS A 502 -13.25 -9.38 -27.83
N ASN A 503 -14.09 -9.07 -28.82
CA ASN A 503 -13.75 -8.34 -30.04
C ASN A 503 -13.91 -6.82 -29.91
N LYS A 504 -14.36 -6.33 -28.75
CA LYS A 504 -14.45 -4.90 -28.40
C LYS A 504 -13.72 -4.67 -27.08
N PRO A 505 -12.38 -4.75 -27.07
CA PRO A 505 -11.66 -4.66 -25.81
C PRO A 505 -11.61 -3.22 -25.29
N PHE A 506 -11.56 -3.10 -23.97
CA PHE A 506 -11.34 -1.84 -23.26
C PHE A 506 -10.34 -2.07 -22.12
N VAL A 507 -9.54 -1.06 -21.81
CA VAL A 507 -8.50 -1.13 -20.78
C VAL A 507 -9.05 -0.64 -19.45
N VAL A 508 -8.74 -1.34 -18.36
CA VAL A 508 -9.01 -0.91 -16.99
C VAL A 508 -7.70 -0.85 -16.22
N VAL A 509 -7.30 0.35 -15.81
CA VAL A 509 -6.07 0.60 -15.06
C VAL A 509 -6.36 0.62 -13.57
N LEU A 510 -5.61 -0.19 -12.83
CA LEU A 510 -5.65 -0.35 -11.39
C LEU A 510 -4.23 -0.16 -10.85
N ASP A 511 -3.88 1.08 -10.49
CA ASP A 511 -2.57 1.42 -9.93
C ASP A 511 -2.52 1.10 -8.43
N GLU A 512 -1.34 0.87 -7.86
CA GLU A 512 -1.17 0.28 -6.51
C GLU A 512 -2.13 -0.90 -6.24
N ALA A 513 -2.24 -1.80 -7.22
CA ALA A 513 -3.16 -2.91 -7.27
C ALA A 513 -3.04 -3.86 -6.06
N GLN A 514 -1.94 -3.84 -5.29
CA GLN A 514 -1.81 -4.61 -4.05
C GLN A 514 -2.81 -4.18 -2.95
N ARG A 515 -3.46 -3.02 -3.09
CA ARG A 515 -4.52 -2.55 -2.18
C ARG A 515 -5.87 -3.24 -2.42
N LEU A 516 -6.06 -3.83 -3.60
CA LEU A 516 -7.29 -4.54 -3.97
C LEU A 516 -7.29 -5.97 -3.43
N SER A 517 -8.47 -6.56 -3.27
CA SER A 517 -8.58 -7.97 -2.90
C SER A 517 -8.45 -8.90 -4.11
N TYR A 518 -7.70 -9.97 -3.95
CA TYR A 518 -7.63 -11.09 -4.90
C TYR A 518 -8.08 -12.41 -4.25
N LYS A 519 -8.80 -12.31 -3.13
CA LYS A 519 -9.43 -13.45 -2.49
C LYS A 519 -10.56 -13.99 -3.36
N ASP A 520 -11.07 -15.16 -2.98
CA ASP A 520 -12.31 -15.67 -3.54
C ASP A 520 -13.44 -14.68 -3.26
N HIS A 521 -14.37 -14.54 -4.22
CA HIS A 521 -15.44 -13.55 -4.19
C HIS A 521 -14.99 -12.07 -4.20
N SER A 522 -13.84 -11.76 -4.81
CA SER A 522 -13.46 -10.38 -5.17
C SER A 522 -13.72 -10.08 -6.65
N PRO A 523 -13.95 -8.79 -7.01
CA PRO A 523 -14.15 -8.41 -8.41
C PRO A 523 -12.90 -8.65 -9.25
N SER A 524 -11.70 -8.40 -8.70
CA SER A 524 -10.42 -8.65 -9.38
C SER A 524 -10.27 -10.12 -9.79
N THR A 525 -10.63 -11.06 -8.92
CA THR A 525 -10.60 -12.50 -9.21
C THR A 525 -11.54 -12.86 -10.36
N LYS A 526 -12.77 -12.31 -10.35
CA LYS A 526 -13.74 -12.51 -11.45
C LYS A 526 -13.25 -11.93 -12.77
N ILE A 527 -12.64 -10.75 -12.74
CA ILE A 527 -12.11 -10.09 -13.93
C ILE A 527 -10.92 -10.86 -14.51
N LEU A 528 -9.98 -11.32 -13.69
CA LEU A 528 -8.82 -12.11 -14.14
C LEU A 528 -9.22 -13.44 -14.77
N THR A 529 -10.28 -14.07 -14.26
CA THR A 529 -10.72 -15.41 -14.70
C THR A 529 -11.71 -15.38 -15.86
N GLU A 530 -12.63 -14.41 -15.88
CA GLU A 530 -13.75 -14.36 -16.83
C GLU A 530 -13.69 -13.15 -17.77
N GLY A 531 -13.01 -12.07 -17.38
CA GLY A 531 -13.03 -10.77 -18.06
C GLY A 531 -12.60 -10.78 -19.53
N ARG A 532 -11.70 -11.70 -19.92
CA ARG A 532 -11.31 -11.92 -21.32
C ARG A 532 -12.52 -12.09 -22.25
N LYS A 533 -13.54 -12.84 -21.82
CA LYS A 533 -14.74 -13.13 -22.64
C LYS A 533 -15.48 -11.85 -23.02
N PHE A 534 -15.39 -10.85 -22.15
CA PHE A 534 -16.15 -9.60 -22.19
C PHE A 534 -15.36 -8.44 -22.79
N GLY A 535 -14.12 -8.68 -23.25
CA GLY A 535 -13.24 -7.62 -23.76
C GLY A 535 -12.45 -6.88 -22.67
N TRP A 536 -12.56 -7.29 -21.41
CA TRP A 536 -11.89 -6.61 -20.31
C TRP A 536 -10.38 -6.82 -20.34
N SER A 537 -9.62 -5.73 -20.46
CA SER A 537 -8.15 -5.71 -20.37
C SER A 537 -7.71 -5.04 -19.06
N ALA A 538 -7.66 -5.83 -17.98
CA ALA A 538 -7.27 -5.34 -16.65
C ALA A 538 -5.74 -5.19 -16.53
N TRP A 539 -5.28 -4.01 -16.14
CA TRP A 539 -3.88 -3.64 -15.98
C TRP A 539 -3.62 -3.36 -14.50
N PHE A 540 -2.97 -4.32 -13.84
CA PHE A 540 -2.63 -4.25 -12.43
C PHE A 540 -1.20 -3.72 -12.29
N ALA A 541 -1.01 -2.54 -11.73
CA ALA A 541 0.30 -1.98 -11.45
C ALA A 541 0.56 -1.96 -9.96
N THR A 542 1.68 -2.52 -9.51
CA THR A 542 1.98 -2.70 -8.09
C THR A 542 3.46 -2.52 -7.77
N GLN A 543 3.75 -2.00 -6.58
CA GLN A 543 5.13 -1.85 -6.12
C GLN A 543 5.73 -3.15 -5.60
N THR A 544 4.93 -3.91 -4.85
CA THR A 544 5.35 -5.13 -4.18
C THR A 544 4.20 -6.13 -4.14
N LEU A 545 4.53 -7.40 -4.38
CA LEU A 545 3.57 -8.51 -4.26
C LEU A 545 3.60 -9.16 -2.87
N ARG A 546 4.52 -8.75 -1.98
CA ARG A 546 4.71 -9.39 -0.65
C ARG A 546 3.52 -9.28 0.29
N GLN A 547 2.66 -8.27 0.09
CA GLN A 547 1.48 -8.05 0.92
C GLN A 547 0.32 -9.00 0.59
N LEU A 548 0.44 -9.75 -0.51
CA LEU A 548 -0.58 -10.67 -1.00
C LEU A 548 -0.18 -12.10 -0.65
N GLY A 549 -1.17 -12.96 -0.34
CA GLY A 549 -0.92 -14.38 -0.14
C GLY A 549 -0.56 -15.11 -1.44
N ASP A 550 0.05 -16.30 -1.36
CA ASP A 550 0.48 -17.06 -2.54
C ASP A 550 -0.65 -17.34 -3.54
N ALA A 551 -1.86 -17.63 -3.04
CA ALA A 551 -3.02 -17.84 -3.88
C ALA A 551 -3.47 -16.56 -4.62
N GLU A 552 -3.29 -15.39 -4.00
CA GLU A 552 -3.58 -14.08 -4.60
C GLU A 552 -2.55 -13.74 -5.67
N ILE A 553 -1.25 -13.96 -5.36
CA ILE A 553 -0.16 -13.81 -6.32
C ILE A 553 -0.38 -14.72 -7.54
N SER A 554 -0.75 -15.99 -7.31
CA SER A 554 -1.06 -16.95 -8.38
C SER A 554 -2.22 -16.48 -9.28
N ARG A 555 -3.24 -15.82 -8.71
CA ARG A 555 -4.33 -15.21 -9.50
C ARG A 555 -3.82 -14.04 -10.35
N LEU A 556 -3.05 -13.12 -9.77
CA LEU A 556 -2.42 -12.03 -10.52
C LEU A 556 -1.50 -12.52 -11.64
N GLN A 557 -0.82 -13.65 -11.42
CA GLN A 557 0.03 -14.30 -12.41
C GLN A 557 -0.73 -14.82 -13.65
N GLN A 558 -2.06 -14.91 -13.62
CA GLN A 558 -2.89 -15.27 -14.78
C GLN A 558 -2.86 -14.19 -15.88
N ALA A 559 -2.35 -12.99 -15.58
CA ALA A 559 -2.08 -12.00 -16.60
C ALA A 559 -1.10 -12.55 -17.66
N ALA A 560 -1.55 -12.54 -18.92
CA ALA A 560 -0.78 -13.10 -20.03
C ALA A 560 0.48 -12.28 -20.34
N TYR A 561 0.45 -10.98 -20.06
CA TYR A 561 1.57 -10.08 -20.26
C TYR A 561 2.03 -9.49 -18.92
N LYS A 562 3.35 -9.45 -18.70
CA LYS A 562 3.94 -8.96 -17.47
C LYS A 562 5.15 -8.07 -17.79
N ILE A 563 5.28 -6.99 -17.03
CA ILE A 563 6.39 -6.04 -17.15
C ILE A 563 6.97 -5.79 -15.77
N CYS A 564 8.21 -6.21 -15.57
CA CYS A 564 8.90 -6.08 -14.30
C CYS A 564 9.96 -4.97 -14.38
N PHE A 565 9.66 -3.82 -13.80
CA PHE A 565 10.65 -2.79 -13.50
C PHE A 565 11.51 -3.21 -12.30
N LYS A 566 12.54 -2.42 -11.99
CA LYS A 566 13.40 -2.66 -10.84
C LYS A 566 12.59 -2.80 -9.53
N PRO A 567 12.56 -3.98 -8.90
CA PRO A 567 11.89 -4.18 -7.62
C PRO A 567 12.76 -3.66 -6.48
N ALA A 568 12.22 -3.64 -5.25
CA ALA A 568 13.01 -3.36 -4.06
C ALA A 568 14.01 -4.50 -3.85
N ASP A 569 15.11 -4.25 -3.14
CA ASP A 569 16.12 -5.30 -2.91
C ASP A 569 15.53 -6.54 -2.24
N ASN A 570 14.61 -6.33 -1.29
CA ASN A 570 13.90 -7.42 -0.64
C ASN A 570 13.02 -8.18 -1.64
N ASP A 571 12.45 -7.52 -2.65
CA ASP A 571 11.52 -8.14 -3.62
C ASP A 571 12.21 -8.85 -4.79
N LEU A 572 13.54 -8.77 -4.89
CA LEU A 572 14.30 -9.35 -6.00
C LEU A 572 14.06 -10.85 -6.17
N ILE A 573 14.11 -11.62 -5.08
CA ILE A 573 13.96 -13.08 -5.14
C ILE A 573 12.53 -13.46 -5.55
N VAL A 574 11.53 -12.85 -4.90
CA VAL A 574 10.11 -13.09 -5.19
C VAL A 574 9.82 -12.76 -6.63
N THR A 575 10.20 -11.55 -7.08
CA THR A 575 10.02 -11.08 -8.46
C THR A 575 10.72 -12.00 -9.43
N SER A 576 11.96 -12.41 -9.16
CA SER A 576 12.72 -13.33 -10.02
C SER A 576 12.00 -14.67 -10.23
N LYS A 577 11.42 -15.24 -9.15
CA LYS A 577 10.60 -16.45 -9.23
C LYS A 577 9.32 -16.27 -10.06
N GLN A 578 8.79 -15.03 -10.14
CA GLN A 578 7.66 -14.72 -11.01
C GLN A 578 8.05 -14.68 -12.50
N ILE A 579 9.31 -14.40 -12.81
CA ILE A 579 9.85 -14.36 -14.19
C ILE A 579 10.21 -15.76 -14.66
N SER A 580 10.94 -16.51 -13.82
CA SER A 580 11.28 -17.91 -14.06
C SER A 580 11.31 -18.69 -12.75
N ALA A 581 10.81 -19.93 -12.77
CA ALA A 581 10.81 -20.79 -11.59
C ALA A 581 12.23 -21.01 -11.01
N SER A 582 13.28 -20.92 -11.84
CA SER A 582 14.68 -21.02 -11.42
C SER A 582 15.17 -19.85 -10.56
N GLY A 583 14.50 -18.70 -10.61
CA GLY A 583 14.93 -17.50 -9.89
C GLY A 583 16.22 -16.87 -10.45
N GLU A 584 16.62 -17.19 -11.68
CA GLU A 584 17.89 -16.75 -12.29
C GLU A 584 17.95 -15.25 -12.65
N TRP A 585 16.84 -14.52 -12.54
CA TRP A 585 16.73 -13.11 -12.93
C TRP A 585 17.12 -12.11 -11.84
N VAL A 586 17.54 -12.55 -10.65
CA VAL A 586 17.87 -11.67 -9.51
C VAL A 586 18.91 -10.60 -9.89
N ASP A 587 20.02 -11.00 -10.51
CA ASP A 587 21.09 -10.07 -10.87
C ASP A 587 20.68 -9.12 -11.99
N SER A 588 19.89 -9.61 -12.95
CA SER A 588 19.34 -8.80 -14.04
C SER A 588 18.38 -7.74 -13.49
N LEU A 589 17.46 -8.13 -12.61
CA LEU A 589 16.53 -7.22 -11.93
C LEU A 589 17.27 -6.14 -11.12
N ARG A 590 18.32 -6.53 -10.36
CA ARG A 590 19.11 -5.61 -9.55
C ARG A 590 19.80 -4.53 -10.39
N ARG A 591 20.23 -4.89 -11.62
CA ARG A 591 20.96 -4.03 -12.56
C ARG A 591 20.07 -3.17 -13.46
N LEU A 592 18.75 -3.34 -13.44
CA LEU A 592 17.83 -2.49 -14.21
C LEU A 592 18.02 -1.02 -13.82
N ARG A 593 18.07 -0.15 -14.83
CA ARG A 593 18.08 1.31 -14.67
C ARG A 593 16.65 1.85 -14.76
N LYS A 594 16.44 3.09 -14.31
CA LYS A 594 15.16 3.79 -14.49
C LYS A 594 14.77 3.79 -15.98
N GLY A 595 13.52 3.46 -16.29
CA GLY A 595 13.05 3.31 -17.68
C GLY A 595 13.43 1.98 -18.35
N GLN A 596 14.14 1.07 -17.65
CA GLN A 596 14.35 -0.31 -18.10
C GLN A 596 13.40 -1.25 -17.36
N CYS A 597 12.91 -2.26 -18.07
CA CYS A 597 12.07 -3.31 -17.53
C CYS A 597 12.40 -4.67 -18.15
N ILE A 598 11.89 -5.75 -17.56
CA ILE A 598 11.87 -7.07 -18.16
C ILE A 598 10.45 -7.33 -18.66
N VAL A 599 10.33 -7.64 -19.95
CA VAL A 599 9.06 -7.96 -20.61
C VAL A 599 8.88 -9.47 -20.70
N ILE A 600 7.71 -9.96 -20.28
CA ILE A 600 7.36 -11.38 -20.19
C ILE A 600 5.95 -11.57 -20.76
N GLY A 601 5.74 -12.67 -21.49
CA GLY A 601 4.44 -13.00 -22.05
C GLY A 601 4.52 -13.43 -23.51
N GLU A 602 3.36 -13.81 -24.04
CA GLU A 602 3.20 -14.16 -25.45
C GLU A 602 3.35 -12.92 -26.34
N ARG A 603 4.15 -13.05 -27.40
CA ARG A 603 4.37 -12.01 -28.41
C ARG A 603 4.90 -12.61 -29.70
N GLU A 604 4.85 -11.85 -30.77
CA GLU A 604 5.47 -12.21 -32.03
C GLU A 604 7.00 -12.21 -31.88
N GLN A 605 7.62 -13.32 -32.27
CA GLN A 605 9.07 -13.49 -32.25
C GLN A 605 9.68 -12.97 -33.56
N ILE A 606 11.01 -12.81 -33.60
CA ILE A 606 11.76 -12.34 -34.79
C ILE A 606 11.48 -13.20 -36.04
N ASN A 607 11.11 -14.47 -35.87
CA ASN A 607 10.76 -15.38 -36.96
C ASN A 607 9.30 -15.23 -37.46
N GLY A 608 8.55 -14.23 -36.98
CA GLY A 608 7.15 -13.96 -37.33
C GLY A 608 6.14 -14.90 -36.65
N LYS A 609 6.56 -15.79 -35.74
CA LYS A 609 5.64 -16.68 -35.02
C LYS A 609 5.20 -16.04 -33.71
N PHE A 610 3.89 -16.06 -33.46
CA PHE A 610 3.31 -15.70 -32.18
C PHE A 610 3.38 -16.86 -31.19
N GLY A 611 3.62 -16.55 -29.91
CA GLY A 611 3.54 -17.51 -28.82
C GLY A 611 4.43 -17.12 -27.64
N PRO A 612 4.67 -18.04 -26.69
CA PRO A 612 5.53 -17.79 -25.55
C PRO A 612 6.94 -17.38 -25.99
N ALA A 613 7.41 -16.23 -25.50
CA ALA A 613 8.73 -15.72 -25.82
C ALA A 613 9.57 -15.57 -24.55
N LYS A 614 10.89 -15.76 -24.68
CA LYS A 614 11.82 -15.63 -23.55
C LYS A 614 11.72 -14.24 -22.92
N PRO A 615 11.82 -14.08 -21.60
CA PRO A 615 11.87 -12.76 -20.99
C PRO A 615 13.03 -11.93 -21.57
N VAL A 616 12.80 -10.63 -21.76
CA VAL A 616 13.77 -9.73 -22.42
C VAL A 616 13.88 -8.43 -21.65
N ILE A 617 15.10 -7.92 -21.48
CA ILE A 617 15.34 -6.57 -20.94
C ILE A 617 15.02 -5.56 -22.04
N THR A 618 14.20 -4.57 -21.71
CA THR A 618 13.69 -3.58 -22.66
C THR A 618 13.86 -2.18 -22.10
N ASN A 619 14.47 -1.30 -22.90
CA ASN A 619 14.50 0.14 -22.68
C ASN A 619 13.16 0.71 -23.17
N VAL A 620 12.34 1.25 -22.26
CA VAL A 620 11.05 1.84 -22.62
C VAL A 620 11.30 3.06 -23.51
N THR A 621 10.73 3.06 -24.71
CA THR A 621 10.84 4.19 -25.64
C THR A 621 10.06 5.39 -25.14
N SER A 622 10.71 6.56 -25.16
CA SER A 622 10.12 7.80 -24.66
C SER A 622 9.01 8.35 -25.58
N PHE A 623 8.13 9.20 -25.03
CA PHE A 623 7.15 9.96 -25.82
C PHE A 623 7.82 10.79 -26.92
N ARG A 624 8.97 11.43 -26.63
CA ARG A 624 9.68 12.30 -27.56
C ARG A 624 10.25 11.55 -28.77
N GLU A 625 10.94 10.45 -28.53
CA GLU A 625 11.50 9.60 -29.60
C GLU A 625 10.39 9.15 -30.56
N ARG A 626 9.20 8.84 -30.03
CA ARG A 626 8.05 8.45 -30.86
C ARG A 626 7.41 9.58 -31.65
N MET A 627 7.33 10.78 -31.10
CA MET A 627 6.79 11.91 -31.87
C MET A 627 7.67 12.22 -33.07
N GLN A 628 8.99 12.03 -32.94
CA GLN A 628 9.94 12.15 -34.05
C GLN A 628 9.86 11.01 -35.08
N GLU A 629 9.40 9.82 -34.69
CA GLU A 629 9.17 8.70 -35.63
C GLU A 629 7.85 8.85 -36.44
N ASN A 630 6.93 9.71 -35.98
CA ASN A 630 5.62 9.96 -36.62
C ASN A 630 5.53 11.30 -37.37
N GLU A 631 6.54 12.15 -37.27
CA GLU A 631 6.78 13.33 -38.14
C GLU A 631 7.56 12.90 -39.39
#